data_AF-A0A157S9F3-F1
#
_entry.id   AF-A0A157S9F3-F1
#
_cell.length_a   1.000
_cell.length_b   1.000
_cell.length_c   1.000
_cell.angle_alpha   90.00
_cell.angle_beta   90.00
_cell.angle_gamma   90.00
#
_symmetry.space_group_name_H-M   'P 1'
#
loop_
_entity.id
_entity.type
_entity.pdbx_description
1 polymer ?
#
loop_
_entity_poly.entity_id
_entity_poly.type
_entity_poly.pdbx_seq_one_letter_code
_entity_poly.pdbx_strand_id
1 'polypeptide(L)'
;MLLPLNQHFDRGFGAVADAFKDSADSLSGDAVSVFTLNTHIPVSFLYRHAIELYFKSAIIIFHRRLNLPFGEMPSDGEPQLLVGKKWKPMYNVHQLQALYTYFQELFRDHSSFLTENTNTNWDFPKEFGSWIAEIEAIDSSSTFFRYPVTKHSERDKDKSIMRQADHTHLLDNINERTTPLKALLVLDQNYEVANAFSHDDTVAKANVSLLRKVAETLHGCHAALVGELTSGW
;
A
#
# COMPACT_ATOMS: atom_id res chain seq x y z
N MET A 1 -16.73 -0.73 14.49
CA MET A 1 -18.03 -0.10 14.15
C MET A 1 -19.03 -1.18 13.72
N LEU A 2 -20.23 -1.24 14.31
CA LEU A 2 -21.29 -2.22 13.95
C LEU A 2 -22.34 -1.68 12.97
N LEU A 3 -22.26 -0.39 12.63
CA LEU A 3 -23.15 0.23 11.65
C LEU A 3 -22.88 -0.30 10.24
N PRO A 4 -23.86 -0.21 9.31
CA PRO A 4 -23.59 -0.38 7.89
C PRO A 4 -22.47 0.56 7.41
N LEU A 5 -21.61 0.09 6.49
CA LEU A 5 -20.41 0.81 6.02
C LEU A 5 -20.73 2.24 5.56
N ASN A 6 -21.83 2.43 4.82
CA ASN A 6 -22.23 3.75 4.32
C ASN A 6 -22.69 4.73 5.42
N GLN A 7 -22.92 4.25 6.63
CA GLN A 7 -23.30 5.06 7.79
C GLN A 7 -22.12 5.41 8.71
N HIS A 8 -20.95 4.82 8.48
CA HIS A 8 -19.73 5.21 9.23
C HIS A 8 -19.38 6.66 8.94
N PHE A 9 -18.74 7.33 9.87
CA PHE A 9 -18.35 8.74 9.70
C PHE A 9 -17.44 8.96 8.49
N ASP A 10 -16.64 7.98 8.10
CA ASP A 10 -15.78 8.02 6.92
C ASP A 10 -16.38 7.30 5.70
N ARG A 11 -17.68 6.94 5.76
CA ARG A 11 -18.40 6.14 4.74
C ARG A 11 -17.83 4.73 4.53
N GLY A 12 -17.18 4.18 5.55
CA GLY A 12 -16.73 2.80 5.60
C GLY A 12 -15.38 2.59 4.93
N PHE A 13 -14.71 3.67 4.51
CA PHE A 13 -13.39 3.59 3.90
C PHE A 13 -12.38 2.94 4.85
N GLY A 14 -12.34 3.35 6.11
CA GLY A 14 -11.43 2.82 7.12
C GLY A 14 -11.76 1.39 7.50
N ALA A 15 -13.04 1.05 7.70
CA ALA A 15 -13.44 -0.33 7.97
C ALA A 15 -13.08 -1.30 6.83
N VAL A 16 -13.17 -0.86 5.57
CA VAL A 16 -12.70 -1.66 4.42
C VAL A 16 -11.16 -1.67 4.33
N ALA A 17 -10.48 -0.60 4.73
CA ALA A 17 -9.03 -0.55 4.84
C ALA A 17 -8.51 -1.57 5.87
N ASP A 18 -9.14 -1.63 7.05
CA ASP A 18 -8.86 -2.63 8.09
C ASP A 18 -9.02 -4.05 7.52
N ALA A 19 -10.14 -4.33 6.85
CA ALA A 19 -10.37 -5.64 6.24
C ALA A 19 -9.31 -6.03 5.21
N PHE A 20 -8.85 -5.09 4.38
CA PHE A 20 -7.76 -5.34 3.43
C PHE A 20 -6.42 -5.57 4.13
N LYS A 21 -6.09 -4.76 5.14
CA LYS A 21 -4.88 -4.92 5.95
C LYS A 21 -4.87 -6.28 6.65
N ASP A 22 -5.93 -6.63 7.36
CA ASP A 22 -6.04 -7.90 8.10
C ASP A 22 -5.96 -9.12 7.17
N SER A 23 -6.53 -9.00 5.97
CA SER A 23 -6.38 -10.02 4.93
C SER A 23 -4.93 -10.16 4.45
N ALA A 24 -4.22 -9.04 4.29
CA ALA A 24 -2.81 -9.03 3.92
C ALA A 24 -1.92 -9.61 5.03
N ASP A 25 -2.18 -9.24 6.29
CA ASP A 25 -1.51 -9.79 7.47
C ASP A 25 -1.69 -11.31 7.52
N SER A 26 -2.93 -11.79 7.37
CA SER A 26 -3.27 -13.22 7.36
C SER A 26 -2.57 -14.01 6.24
N LEU A 27 -2.48 -13.42 5.04
CA LEU A 27 -1.78 -14.04 3.89
C LEU A 27 -0.25 -13.98 4.01
N SER A 28 0.28 -13.06 4.82
CA SER A 28 1.72 -12.89 5.03
C SER A 28 2.30 -13.75 6.16
N GLY A 29 1.46 -14.44 6.92
CA GLY A 29 1.86 -15.26 8.06
C GLY A 29 2.50 -16.61 7.69
N ASP A 30 3.31 -17.14 8.60
CA ASP A 30 4.10 -18.38 8.42
C ASP A 30 3.27 -19.66 8.27
N ALA A 31 1.95 -19.59 8.48
CA ALA A 31 1.03 -20.72 8.42
C ALA A 31 0.51 -21.04 7.00
N VAL A 32 0.88 -20.27 5.97
CA VAL A 32 0.44 -20.53 4.59
C VAL A 32 1.18 -21.76 4.03
N SER A 33 0.53 -22.92 4.12
CA SER A 33 1.08 -24.22 3.68
C SER A 33 1.10 -24.41 2.15
N VAL A 34 1.03 -23.35 1.35
CA VAL A 34 0.91 -23.46 -0.10
C VAL A 34 2.13 -22.85 -0.77
N PHE A 35 2.79 -23.66 -1.60
CA PHE A 35 3.85 -23.27 -2.53
C PHE A 35 3.34 -22.25 -3.58
N THR A 36 3.00 -21.04 -3.18
CA THR A 36 2.68 -19.96 -4.11
C THR A 36 3.92 -19.09 -4.28
N LEU A 37 4.63 -19.29 -5.40
CA LEU A 37 5.82 -18.50 -5.77
C LEU A 37 5.56 -17.00 -5.91
N ASN A 38 4.30 -16.54 -5.90
CA ASN A 38 3.96 -15.15 -6.14
C ASN A 38 3.04 -14.57 -5.06
N THR A 39 3.02 -15.10 -3.83
CA THR A 39 2.17 -14.59 -2.73
C THR A 39 2.41 -13.12 -2.40
N HIS A 40 3.61 -12.61 -2.64
CA HIS A 40 3.93 -11.19 -2.43
C HIS A 40 3.05 -10.27 -3.28
N ILE A 41 2.61 -10.70 -4.46
CA ILE A 41 1.79 -9.89 -5.36
C ILE A 41 0.43 -9.55 -4.73
N PRO A 42 -0.44 -10.52 -4.38
CA PRO A 42 -1.71 -10.21 -3.72
C PRO A 42 -1.52 -9.55 -2.36
N VAL A 43 -0.52 -9.93 -1.57
CA VAL A 43 -0.24 -9.27 -0.28
C VAL A 43 0.08 -7.79 -0.48
N SER A 44 0.96 -7.46 -1.44
CA SER A 44 1.28 -6.08 -1.79
C SER A 44 0.05 -5.31 -2.28
N PHE A 45 -0.78 -5.93 -3.12
CA PHE A 45 -2.03 -5.34 -3.59
C PHE A 45 -2.96 -4.94 -2.44
N LEU A 46 -3.15 -5.84 -1.48
CA LEU A 46 -4.06 -5.64 -0.34
C LEU A 46 -3.55 -4.51 0.57
N TYR A 47 -2.27 -4.51 0.97
CA TYR A 47 -1.72 -3.41 1.75
C TYR A 47 -1.79 -2.06 1.02
N ARG A 48 -1.48 -2.06 -0.28
CA ARG A 48 -1.57 -0.84 -1.10
C ARG A 48 -3.01 -0.31 -1.09
N HIS A 49 -4.02 -1.16 -1.26
CA HIS A 49 -5.42 -0.74 -1.16
C HIS A 49 -5.79 -0.23 0.22
N ALA A 50 -5.35 -0.90 1.29
CA ALA A 50 -5.56 -0.42 2.66
C ALA A 50 -4.99 1.00 2.84
N ILE A 51 -3.76 1.27 2.39
CA ILE A 51 -3.12 2.60 2.44
C ILE A 51 -3.97 3.66 1.72
N GLU A 52 -4.45 3.37 0.50
CA GLU A 52 -5.32 4.28 -0.23
C GLU A 52 -6.58 4.64 0.56
N LEU A 53 -7.23 3.61 1.11
CA LEU A 53 -8.49 3.78 1.82
C LEU A 53 -8.31 4.47 3.18
N TYR A 54 -7.20 4.24 3.88
CA TYR A 54 -6.90 4.99 5.10
C TYR A 54 -6.71 6.48 4.83
N PHE A 55 -5.99 6.85 3.76
CA PHE A 55 -5.87 8.26 3.40
C PHE A 55 -7.24 8.88 3.08
N LYS A 56 -8.04 8.19 2.27
CA LYS A 56 -9.40 8.63 1.92
C LYS A 56 -10.29 8.77 3.16
N SER A 57 -10.23 7.80 4.06
CA SER A 57 -10.93 7.82 5.34
C SER A 57 -10.54 9.06 6.16
N ALA A 58 -9.24 9.28 6.36
CA ALA A 58 -8.74 10.42 7.12
C ALA A 58 -9.22 11.75 6.52
N ILE A 59 -9.12 11.92 5.20
CA ILE A 59 -9.57 13.13 4.51
C ILE A 59 -11.08 13.35 4.74
N ILE A 60 -11.90 12.32 4.60
CA ILE A 60 -13.35 12.42 4.86
C ILE A 60 -13.62 12.80 6.31
N ILE A 61 -12.90 12.21 7.28
CA ILE A 61 -13.05 12.51 8.70
C ILE A 61 -12.76 14.00 8.95
N PHE A 62 -11.66 14.54 8.44
CA PHE A 62 -11.33 15.96 8.60
C PHE A 62 -12.42 16.86 8.04
N HIS A 63 -12.83 16.62 6.80
CA HIS A 63 -13.84 17.44 6.14
C HIS A 63 -15.16 17.45 6.91
N ARG A 64 -15.67 16.27 7.29
CA ARG A 64 -16.93 16.17 8.03
C ARG A 64 -16.82 16.74 9.44
N ARG A 65 -15.72 16.46 10.16
CA ARG A 65 -15.55 16.92 11.55
C ARG A 65 -15.42 18.43 11.65
N LEU A 66 -14.65 19.03 10.74
CA LEU A 66 -14.37 20.45 10.74
C LEU A 66 -15.33 21.25 9.84
N ASN A 67 -16.35 20.58 9.28
CA ASN A 67 -17.33 21.15 8.37
C ASN A 67 -16.69 21.87 7.17
N LEU A 68 -15.63 21.27 6.59
CA LEU A 68 -14.91 21.82 5.45
C LEU A 68 -15.57 21.36 4.14
N PRO A 69 -15.93 22.26 3.23
CA PRO A 69 -16.47 21.88 1.94
C PRO A 69 -15.43 21.19 1.05
N PHE A 70 -15.91 20.29 0.20
CA PHE A 70 -15.15 19.70 -0.90
C PHE A 70 -15.29 20.58 -2.16
N GLY A 71 -14.63 21.73 -2.17
CA GLY A 71 -14.80 22.73 -3.22
C GLY A 71 -16.20 23.35 -3.17
N GLU A 72 -17.03 23.07 -4.17
CA GLU A 72 -18.43 23.52 -4.20
C GLU A 72 -19.39 22.57 -3.46
N MET A 73 -18.94 21.33 -3.17
CA MET A 73 -19.75 20.36 -2.44
C MET A 73 -19.64 20.60 -0.93
N PRO A 74 -20.74 20.42 -0.17
CA PRO A 74 -20.69 20.52 1.29
C PRO A 74 -19.84 19.39 1.90
N SER A 75 -19.48 19.56 3.18
CA SER A 75 -18.62 18.62 3.94
C SER A 75 -19.20 17.21 4.07
N ASP A 76 -20.52 17.08 4.02
CA ASP A 76 -21.28 15.82 4.02
C ASP A 76 -21.68 15.35 2.62
N GLY A 77 -21.32 16.11 1.58
CA GLY A 77 -21.56 15.82 0.17
C GLY A 77 -20.68 14.71 -0.40
N GLU A 78 -20.61 14.59 -1.73
CA GLU A 78 -19.74 13.60 -2.37
C GLU A 78 -18.25 13.92 -2.10
N PRO A 79 -17.45 13.00 -1.52
CA PRO A 79 -16.06 13.26 -1.21
C PRO A 79 -15.25 13.56 -2.47
N GLN A 80 -14.49 14.65 -2.42
CA GLN A 80 -13.58 15.04 -3.48
C GLN A 80 -12.16 15.23 -2.94
N LEU A 81 -11.20 15.16 -3.84
CA LEU A 81 -9.80 15.44 -3.56
C LEU A 81 -9.34 16.61 -4.41
N LEU A 82 -8.71 17.60 -3.80
CA LEU A 82 -8.04 18.67 -4.53
C LEU A 82 -6.73 18.13 -5.12
N VAL A 83 -6.67 17.99 -6.44
CA VAL A 83 -5.45 17.57 -7.16
C VAL A 83 -4.95 18.74 -7.99
N GLY A 84 -3.88 19.38 -7.51
CA GLY A 84 -3.41 20.65 -8.05
C GLY A 84 -4.45 21.75 -7.81
N LYS A 85 -5.11 22.24 -8.86
CA LYS A 85 -6.15 23.28 -8.76
C LYS A 85 -7.56 22.77 -9.08
N LYS A 86 -7.74 21.44 -9.19
CA LYS A 86 -9.01 20.84 -9.60
C LYS A 86 -9.49 19.85 -8.56
N TRP A 87 -10.73 20.02 -8.13
CA TRP A 87 -11.42 19.01 -7.35
C TRP A 87 -11.82 17.83 -8.24
N LYS A 88 -11.60 16.62 -7.74
CA LYS A 88 -11.92 15.38 -8.42
C LYS A 88 -12.70 14.47 -7.48
N PRO A 89 -13.71 13.72 -7.98
CA PRO A 89 -14.36 12.71 -7.16
C PRO A 89 -13.31 11.74 -6.59
N MET A 90 -13.33 11.56 -5.27
CA MET A 90 -12.25 10.86 -4.55
C MET A 90 -12.11 9.39 -4.99
N TYR A 91 -13.21 8.75 -5.39
CA TYR A 91 -13.19 7.37 -5.89
C TYR A 91 -12.40 7.20 -7.20
N ASN A 92 -12.19 8.28 -7.98
CA ASN A 92 -11.38 8.26 -9.20
C ASN A 92 -9.89 8.55 -8.95
N VAL A 93 -9.50 8.89 -7.73
CA VAL A 93 -8.10 9.17 -7.39
C VAL A 93 -7.48 7.98 -6.69
N HIS A 94 -6.49 7.38 -7.35
CA HIS A 94 -5.72 6.26 -6.81
C HIS A 94 -4.28 6.63 -6.47
N GLN A 95 -3.75 7.76 -6.96
CA GLN A 95 -2.36 8.17 -6.68
C GLN A 95 -2.16 8.41 -5.18
N LEU A 96 -1.30 7.62 -4.54
CA LEU A 96 -1.02 7.71 -3.12
C LEU A 96 -0.32 9.02 -2.79
N GLN A 97 0.57 9.49 -3.66
CA GLN A 97 1.26 10.76 -3.46
C GLN A 97 0.27 11.94 -3.43
N ALA A 98 -0.77 11.94 -4.28
CA ALA A 98 -1.78 12.99 -4.28
C ALA A 98 -2.64 12.97 -3.01
N LEU A 99 -3.04 11.77 -2.57
CA LEU A 99 -3.79 11.58 -1.33
C LEU A 99 -2.96 12.01 -0.10
N TYR A 100 -1.70 11.61 -0.05
CA TYR A 100 -0.78 11.95 1.01
C TYR A 100 -0.51 13.46 1.09
N THR A 101 -0.27 14.12 -0.05
CA THR A 101 -0.06 15.58 -0.05
C THR A 101 -1.28 16.31 0.52
N TYR A 102 -2.49 15.97 0.09
CA TYR A 102 -3.70 16.60 0.63
C TYR A 102 -3.93 16.27 2.11
N PHE A 103 -3.68 15.02 2.51
CA PHE A 103 -3.70 14.60 3.90
C PHE A 103 -2.75 15.44 4.77
N GLN A 104 -1.52 15.68 4.33
CA GLN A 104 -0.57 16.53 5.06
C GLN A 104 -1.03 17.98 5.18
N GLU A 105 -1.66 18.52 4.13
CA GLU A 105 -2.22 19.87 4.15
C GLU A 105 -3.29 19.99 5.24
N LEU A 106 -4.21 19.02 5.35
CA LEU A 106 -5.23 19.00 6.40
C LEU A 106 -4.62 18.96 7.81
N PHE A 107 -3.63 18.09 8.04
CA PHE A 107 -2.96 18.01 9.34
C PHE A 107 -2.22 19.29 9.70
N ARG A 108 -1.51 19.90 8.73
CA ARG A 108 -0.78 21.15 8.92
C ARG A 108 -1.73 22.30 9.22
N ASP A 109 -2.75 22.48 8.37
CA ASP A 109 -3.66 23.62 8.41
C ASP A 109 -4.60 23.57 9.63
N HIS A 110 -4.78 22.38 10.23
CA HIS A 110 -5.60 22.17 11.43
C HIS A 110 -4.81 21.71 12.65
N SER A 111 -3.49 21.88 12.65
CA SER A 111 -2.60 21.47 13.75
C SER A 111 -2.97 22.07 15.12
N SER A 112 -3.36 23.34 15.17
CA SER A 112 -3.83 24.00 16.40
C SER A 112 -5.09 23.34 16.96
N PHE A 113 -6.08 23.06 16.10
CA PHE A 113 -7.31 22.37 16.49
C PHE A 113 -6.98 21.00 17.09
N LEU A 114 -6.13 20.22 16.41
CA LEU A 114 -5.73 18.90 16.90
C LEU A 114 -5.06 19.01 18.28
N THR A 115 -4.11 19.94 18.44
CA THR A 115 -3.38 20.13 19.70
C THR A 115 -4.30 20.50 20.86
N GLU A 116 -5.32 21.30 20.60
CA GLU A 116 -6.24 21.80 21.63
C GLU A 116 -7.38 20.81 21.97
N ASN A 117 -7.75 19.92 21.04
CA ASN A 117 -8.97 19.12 21.14
C ASN A 117 -8.73 17.61 21.19
N THR A 118 -7.48 17.16 21.16
CA THR A 118 -7.12 15.73 21.08
C THR A 118 -5.91 15.43 21.97
N ASN A 119 -5.71 14.16 22.32
CA ASN A 119 -4.57 13.71 23.14
C ASN A 119 -3.50 12.99 22.32
N THR A 120 -3.81 12.61 21.08
CA THR A 120 -2.86 11.91 20.20
C THR A 120 -1.72 12.82 19.79
N ASN A 121 -0.49 12.28 19.79
CA ASN A 121 0.62 12.91 19.07
C ASN A 121 0.46 12.64 17.57
N TRP A 122 0.21 13.69 16.79
CA TRP A 122 0.00 13.62 15.35
C TRP A 122 1.29 13.72 14.52
N ASP A 123 2.45 13.60 15.15
CA ASP A 123 3.73 13.52 14.45
C ASP A 123 3.88 12.18 13.71
N PHE A 124 4.18 12.27 12.42
CA PHE A 124 4.55 11.11 11.60
C PHE A 124 6.08 10.95 11.59
N PRO A 125 6.58 9.72 11.34
CA PRO A 125 8.01 9.50 11.07
C PRO A 125 8.49 10.43 9.95
N LYS A 126 9.72 10.97 10.09
CA LYS A 126 10.29 11.93 9.11
C LYS A 126 10.40 11.32 7.71
N GLU A 127 10.59 10.01 7.65
CA GLU A 127 10.72 9.22 6.42
C GLU A 127 9.36 8.81 5.84
N PHE A 128 8.23 9.10 6.50
CA PHE A 128 6.92 8.66 6.04
C PHE A 128 6.61 9.14 4.62
N GLY A 129 6.98 10.38 4.29
CA GLY A 129 6.82 10.89 2.92
C GLY A 129 7.68 10.19 1.88
N SER A 130 8.90 9.75 2.24
CA SER A 130 9.73 8.97 1.31
C SER A 130 9.16 7.56 1.11
N TRP A 131 8.61 6.94 2.15
CA TRP A 131 7.93 5.64 2.02
C TRP A 131 6.75 5.70 1.06
N ILE A 132 5.94 6.77 1.12
CA ILE A 132 4.84 6.98 0.17
C ILE A 132 5.37 7.15 -1.26
N ALA A 133 6.42 7.96 -1.45
CA ALA A 133 7.02 8.17 -2.75
C ALA A 133 7.58 6.87 -3.35
N GLU A 134 8.20 6.02 -2.54
CA GLU A 134 8.70 4.71 -2.95
C GLU A 134 7.56 3.78 -3.40
N ILE A 135 6.44 3.73 -2.65
CA ILE A 135 5.28 2.92 -3.03
C ILE A 135 4.61 3.46 -4.31
N GLU A 136 4.45 4.78 -4.43
CA GLU A 136 3.91 5.44 -5.63
C GLU A 136 4.77 5.14 -6.86
N ALA A 137 6.10 5.16 -6.68
CA ALA A 137 7.03 4.82 -7.74
C ALA A 137 6.85 3.38 -8.23
N ILE A 138 6.41 2.44 -7.40
CA ILE A 138 6.12 1.07 -7.81
C ILE A 138 4.74 0.98 -8.47
N ASP A 139 3.69 1.55 -7.85
CA ASP A 139 2.29 1.35 -8.28
C ASP A 139 1.38 2.59 -8.17
N SER A 140 1.70 3.63 -8.95
CA SER A 140 0.91 4.86 -9.04
C SER A 140 -0.53 4.68 -9.53
N SER A 141 -0.80 3.72 -10.43
CA SER A 141 -2.13 3.47 -10.97
C SER A 141 -2.89 2.33 -10.28
N SER A 142 -2.33 1.76 -9.21
CA SER A 142 -2.91 0.61 -8.52
C SER A 142 -3.03 -0.62 -9.45
N THR A 143 -2.24 -0.72 -10.52
CA THR A 143 -2.33 -1.77 -11.54
C THR A 143 -1.18 -2.76 -11.48
N PHE A 144 -0.03 -2.36 -10.92
CA PHE A 144 1.20 -3.15 -10.92
C PHE A 144 0.99 -4.52 -10.26
N PHE A 145 0.39 -4.56 -9.08
CA PHE A 145 0.15 -5.80 -8.35
C PHE A 145 -1.08 -6.58 -8.83
N ARG A 146 -1.87 -6.06 -9.77
CA ARG A 146 -3.10 -6.72 -10.28
C ARG A 146 -2.91 -7.43 -11.61
N TYR A 147 -2.18 -6.80 -12.52
CA TYR A 147 -2.09 -7.26 -13.90
C TYR A 147 -0.69 -7.82 -14.20
N PRO A 148 -0.57 -8.96 -14.91
CA PRO A 148 0.72 -9.50 -15.32
C PRO A 148 1.52 -8.50 -16.14
N VAL A 149 0.86 -7.86 -17.11
CA VAL A 149 1.42 -6.84 -17.99
C VAL A 149 0.70 -5.52 -17.76
N THR A 150 1.46 -4.45 -17.60
CA THR A 150 0.97 -3.09 -17.44
C THR A 150 1.49 -2.20 -18.56
N LYS A 151 1.14 -0.91 -18.52
CA LYS A 151 1.73 0.11 -19.40
C LYS A 151 3.24 0.31 -19.16
N HIS A 152 3.80 -0.29 -18.11
CA HIS A 152 5.21 -0.18 -17.73
C HIS A 152 5.91 -1.54 -17.84
N SER A 153 5.95 -2.10 -19.06
CA SER A 153 6.45 -3.44 -19.36
C SER A 153 7.86 -3.74 -18.86
N GLU A 154 8.72 -2.72 -18.75
CA GLU A 154 10.08 -2.90 -18.21
C GLU A 154 10.07 -3.30 -16.73
N ARG A 155 9.15 -2.73 -15.95
CA ARG A 155 9.01 -2.99 -14.51
C ARG A 155 8.21 -4.25 -14.22
N ASP A 156 7.43 -4.74 -15.18
CA ASP A 156 6.66 -5.97 -14.99
C ASP A 156 7.59 -7.18 -14.74
N LYS A 157 8.84 -7.12 -15.22
CA LYS A 157 9.88 -8.11 -14.92
C LYS A 157 10.23 -8.17 -13.43
N ASP A 158 10.15 -7.04 -12.72
CA ASP A 158 10.50 -6.94 -11.30
C ASP A 158 9.45 -7.58 -10.38
N LYS A 159 8.28 -7.96 -10.92
CA LYS A 159 7.25 -8.70 -10.17
C LYS A 159 7.65 -10.15 -9.93
N SER A 160 8.42 -10.73 -10.84
CA SER A 160 8.84 -12.13 -10.75
C SER A 160 9.96 -12.27 -9.74
N ILE A 161 9.78 -13.18 -8.79
CA ILE A 161 10.88 -13.61 -7.91
C ILE A 161 11.79 -14.64 -8.59
N MET A 162 11.42 -15.15 -9.77
CA MET A 162 12.31 -15.96 -10.61
C MET A 162 12.96 -15.05 -11.64
N ARG A 163 14.29 -14.93 -11.57
CA ARG A 163 15.10 -14.06 -12.43
C ARG A 163 16.00 -14.88 -13.34
N GLN A 164 16.21 -14.40 -14.56
CA GLN A 164 17.18 -15.03 -15.46
C GLN A 164 18.58 -14.95 -14.84
N ALA A 165 19.33 -16.05 -14.93
CA ALA A 165 20.62 -16.20 -14.30
C ALA A 165 21.61 -16.89 -15.24
N ASP A 166 22.89 -16.72 -14.95
CA ASP A 166 23.97 -17.50 -15.57
C ASP A 166 24.16 -18.80 -14.77
N HIS A 167 23.96 -19.94 -15.43
CA HIS A 167 24.05 -21.25 -14.81
C HIS A 167 25.48 -21.58 -14.35
N THR A 168 26.51 -21.12 -15.05
CA THR A 168 27.91 -21.36 -14.67
C THR A 168 28.19 -20.68 -13.34
N HIS A 169 27.88 -19.39 -13.26
CA HIS A 169 27.99 -18.61 -12.04
C HIS A 169 27.13 -19.15 -10.88
N LEU A 170 25.94 -19.69 -11.15
CA LEU A 170 25.10 -20.31 -10.11
C LEU A 170 25.76 -21.56 -9.51
N LEU A 171 26.34 -22.40 -10.36
CA LEU A 171 26.95 -23.68 -9.96
C LEU A 171 28.32 -23.47 -9.31
N ASP A 172 29.14 -22.57 -9.84
CA ASP A 172 30.49 -22.30 -9.33
C ASP A 172 30.45 -21.76 -7.90
N ASN A 173 29.45 -20.93 -7.58
CA ASN A 173 29.31 -20.30 -6.27
C ASN A 173 28.43 -21.09 -5.30
N ILE A 174 28.01 -22.33 -5.63
CA ILE A 174 27.02 -23.06 -4.82
C ILE A 174 27.51 -23.34 -3.40
N ASN A 175 28.81 -23.59 -3.24
CA ASN A 175 29.45 -23.89 -1.96
C ASN A 175 29.68 -22.65 -1.09
N GLU A 176 29.59 -21.45 -1.67
CA GLU A 176 29.82 -20.18 -0.98
C GLU A 176 28.52 -19.58 -0.43
N ARG A 177 27.37 -20.18 -0.73
CA ARG A 177 26.07 -19.65 -0.36
C ARG A 177 25.75 -19.92 1.11
N THR A 178 25.28 -18.88 1.79
CA THR A 178 24.72 -18.96 3.15
C THR A 178 23.23 -19.28 3.17
N THR A 179 22.57 -19.30 2.01
CA THR A 179 21.14 -19.58 1.85
C THR A 179 20.90 -20.64 0.76
N PRO A 180 19.87 -21.49 0.90
CA PRO A 180 19.54 -22.50 -0.11
C PRO A 180 19.33 -21.88 -1.50
N LEU A 181 19.96 -22.47 -2.52
CA LEU A 181 19.68 -22.13 -3.92
C LEU A 181 18.38 -22.78 -4.36
N LYS A 182 17.45 -21.99 -4.88
CA LYS A 182 16.30 -22.47 -5.66
C LYS A 182 16.49 -21.98 -7.09
N ALA A 183 16.62 -22.91 -8.04
CA ALA A 183 16.83 -22.59 -9.44
C ALA A 183 16.07 -23.55 -10.36
N LEU A 184 15.75 -23.08 -11.56
CA LEU A 184 15.20 -23.85 -12.67
C LEU A 184 16.20 -23.79 -13.83
N LEU A 185 16.66 -24.96 -14.28
CA LEU A 185 17.50 -25.09 -15.47
C LEU A 185 16.67 -25.74 -16.58
N VAL A 186 16.68 -25.13 -17.77
CA VAL A 186 16.04 -25.66 -18.97
C VAL A 186 17.13 -26.16 -19.88
N LEU A 187 17.06 -27.45 -20.22
CA LEU A 187 18.02 -28.10 -21.11
C LEU A 187 17.49 -28.12 -22.55
N ASP A 188 18.39 -28.02 -23.52
CA ASP A 188 18.07 -28.26 -24.91
C ASP A 188 18.07 -29.77 -25.26
N GLN A 189 17.87 -30.08 -26.54
CA GLN A 189 17.88 -31.45 -27.07
C GLN A 189 19.24 -32.17 -26.94
N ASN A 190 20.33 -31.44 -26.69
CA ASN A 190 21.68 -31.97 -26.50
C ASN A 190 22.03 -32.11 -25.00
N TYR A 191 21.07 -31.88 -24.10
CA TYR A 191 21.27 -31.82 -22.65
C TYR A 191 22.15 -30.65 -22.17
N GLU A 192 22.31 -29.61 -23.00
CA GLU A 192 23.03 -28.39 -22.63
C GLU A 192 22.08 -27.38 -21.99
N VAL A 193 22.57 -26.54 -21.06
CA VAL A 193 21.74 -25.54 -20.38
C VAL A 193 21.42 -24.38 -21.33
N ALA A 194 20.17 -24.34 -21.80
CA ALA A 194 19.66 -23.28 -22.67
C ALA A 194 19.21 -22.04 -21.89
N ASN A 195 18.54 -22.24 -20.75
CA ASN A 195 18.13 -21.16 -19.85
C ASN A 195 18.31 -21.55 -18.40
N ALA A 196 18.62 -20.56 -17.56
CA ALA A 196 18.64 -20.71 -16.12
C ALA A 196 17.90 -19.57 -15.45
N PHE A 197 17.16 -19.92 -14.39
CA PHE A 197 16.43 -18.98 -13.56
C PHE A 197 16.73 -19.27 -12.09
N SER A 198 16.97 -18.24 -11.31
CA SER A 198 17.16 -18.35 -9.86
C SER A 198 16.10 -17.57 -9.11
N HIS A 199 15.70 -18.11 -7.97
CA HIS A 199 14.82 -17.44 -7.03
C HIS A 199 15.56 -16.34 -6.28
N ASP A 200 15.04 -15.12 -6.36
CA ASP A 200 15.46 -13.95 -5.59
C ASP A 200 14.21 -13.15 -5.20
N ASP A 201 13.81 -13.26 -3.93
CA ASP A 201 12.64 -12.59 -3.37
C ASP A 201 13.00 -11.35 -2.54
N THR A 202 14.26 -10.89 -2.61
CA THR A 202 14.77 -9.79 -1.77
C THR A 202 13.96 -8.51 -1.97
N VAL A 203 13.74 -8.11 -3.24
CA VAL A 203 12.96 -6.91 -3.58
C VAL A 203 11.50 -7.08 -3.21
N ALA A 204 10.92 -8.26 -3.45
CA ALA A 204 9.53 -8.55 -3.11
C ALA A 204 9.29 -8.44 -1.59
N LYS A 205 10.16 -9.02 -0.77
CA LYS A 205 10.11 -8.93 0.70
C LYS A 205 10.28 -7.50 1.20
N ALA A 206 11.22 -6.74 0.62
CA ALA A 206 11.41 -5.33 0.96
C ALA A 206 10.15 -4.52 0.66
N ASN A 207 9.54 -4.71 -0.51
CA ASN A 207 8.30 -4.03 -0.91
C ASN A 207 7.13 -4.38 0.01
N VAL A 208 6.92 -5.67 0.32
CA VAL A 208 5.87 -6.10 1.26
C VAL A 208 6.10 -5.49 2.65
N SER A 209 7.35 -5.46 3.12
CA SER A 209 7.69 -4.89 4.43
C SER A 209 7.41 -3.38 4.49
N LEU A 210 7.75 -2.65 3.44
CA LEU A 210 7.47 -1.21 3.30
C LEU A 210 5.96 -0.95 3.30
N LEU A 211 5.21 -1.67 2.46
CA LEU A 211 3.75 -1.57 2.37
C LEU A 211 3.09 -1.86 3.72
N ARG A 212 3.46 -2.95 4.40
CA ARG A 212 2.95 -3.31 5.72
C ARG A 212 3.24 -2.20 6.74
N LYS A 213 4.46 -1.67 6.75
CA LYS A 213 4.87 -0.59 7.68
C LYS A 213 4.01 0.66 7.51
N VAL A 214 3.77 1.08 6.27
CA VAL A 214 2.92 2.25 5.98
C VAL A 214 1.46 1.96 6.34
N ALA A 215 0.94 0.78 6.00
CA ALA A 215 -0.41 0.37 6.34
C ALA A 215 -0.64 0.34 7.86
N GLU A 216 0.31 -0.18 8.64
CA GLU A 216 0.26 -0.20 10.10
C GLU A 216 0.27 1.21 10.70
N THR A 217 1.14 2.10 10.17
CA THR A 217 1.20 3.50 10.60
C THR A 217 -0.15 4.20 10.38
N LEU A 218 -0.76 3.98 9.20
CA LEU A 218 -2.04 4.56 8.85
C LEU A 218 -3.22 3.91 9.58
N HIS A 219 -3.15 2.62 9.91
CA HIS A 219 -4.13 1.96 10.76
C HIS A 219 -4.17 2.60 12.15
N GLY A 220 -3.01 2.82 12.77
CA GLY A 220 -2.92 3.55 14.04
C GLY A 220 -3.46 4.98 13.95
N CYS A 221 -3.12 5.71 12.87
CA CYS A 221 -3.67 7.03 12.61
C CYS A 221 -5.20 7.00 12.45
N HIS A 222 -5.74 6.05 11.68
CA HIS A 222 -7.18 5.90 11.48
C HIS A 222 -7.90 5.62 12.80
N ALA A 223 -7.37 4.70 13.61
CA ALA A 223 -7.93 4.41 14.92
C ALA A 223 -7.97 5.65 15.83
N ALA A 224 -6.90 6.45 15.85
CA ALA A 224 -6.84 7.71 16.59
C ALA A 224 -7.86 8.74 16.07
N LEU A 225 -7.98 8.89 14.75
CA LEU A 225 -8.94 9.82 14.13
C LEU A 225 -10.39 9.44 14.47
N VAL A 226 -10.74 8.15 14.37
CA VAL A 226 -12.08 7.66 14.75
C VAL A 226 -12.32 7.89 16.25
N GLY A 227 -11.36 7.53 17.10
CA GLY A 227 -11.48 7.69 18.55
C GLY A 227 -11.67 9.14 18.98
N GLU A 228 -10.85 10.06 18.48
CA GLU A 228 -10.78 11.43 18.98
C GLU A 228 -11.62 12.43 18.18
N LEU A 229 -11.83 12.20 16.88
CA LEU A 229 -12.54 13.15 16.02
C LEU A 229 -13.96 12.74 15.70
N THR A 230 -14.32 11.46 15.86
CA THR A 230 -15.68 10.97 15.54
C THR A 230 -16.40 10.38 16.75
N SER A 231 -15.77 10.42 17.93
CA SER A 231 -16.28 9.81 19.16
C SER A 231 -16.50 8.29 19.05
N GLY A 232 -15.80 7.63 18.12
CA GLY A 232 -15.87 6.18 17.91
C GLY A 232 -16.95 5.68 16.94
N TRP A 233 -17.62 6.58 16.21
CA TRP A 233 -18.71 6.27 15.26
C TRP A 233 -18.43 6.82 13.86
#